data_AF-A0A374NIQ9-F1
#
_entry.id   AF-A0A374NIQ9-F1
#
_cell.length_a   1.000
_cell.length_b   1.000
_cell.length_c   1.000
_cell.angle_alpha   90.00
_cell.angle_beta   90.00
_cell.angle_gamma   90.00
#
_symmetry.space_group_name_H-M   'P 1'
#
loop_
_entity.id
_entity.type
_entity.pdbx_description
1 polymer ?
#
loop_
_entity_poly.entity_id
_entity_poly.type
_entity_poly.pdbx_seq_one_letter_code
_entity_poly.pdbx_strand_id
1 'polypeptide(L)'
;MNRINQTIKKNQKKTKSDQKEIPTFGVDGNVIIPGKKERQKKIKKVIIIASAVALFIYIPQFFMKGTSSSEKNKLAVSLDVSAVKRSTDAMKENSAADFDSDGIDNGEEQNQNTNCWFLDSDQDGLTDYCEIYITKTNPNKADIGYLIDKQKTEDEKKGKKVSSPYKIGNVILWADNYTSKAYGSVVETTRGYRFSKFSGYAQFPNSSGKYYYRLKDGIRTPLAYRADENVYRIEPYDTIEVYDKKLPRIIDLSIFGKHIYLNKNKFSSILATVLPSKGFISAQAKCRMDIEPDTRESTSTDIIKIEYDKEDASRYTMNTNSLSNLQYVRETIKKGSCVEVSLYKPSKGEYIGIIYGYTYEGDLLIADADTLEPIGTLKITETAKKIMNNDGDLVSYSYFDFKGLGFDSKKFDRICFFAATNDNIQNRMQETEETTK
;
A
#
# COMPACT_ATOMS: atom_id res chain seq x y z
N MET A 1 14.46 -68.98 46.85
CA MET A 1 14.59 -67.50 46.97
C MET A 1 15.20 -66.93 45.69
N ASN A 2 14.34 -66.27 44.92
CA ASN A 2 14.51 -65.76 43.56
C ASN A 2 15.44 -64.50 43.46
N ARG A 3 16.62 -64.50 44.10
CA ARG A 3 17.50 -63.32 44.08
C ARG A 3 18.98 -63.55 43.79
N ILE A 4 19.41 -64.78 43.48
CA ILE A 4 20.83 -65.05 43.16
C ILE A 4 21.05 -65.26 41.64
N ASN A 5 20.03 -65.70 40.89
CA ASN A 5 20.14 -65.91 39.43
C ASN A 5 19.82 -64.67 38.56
N GLN A 6 19.47 -63.51 39.14
CA GLN A 6 19.30 -62.27 38.38
C GLN A 6 20.54 -61.35 38.38
N THR A 7 21.54 -61.64 39.23
CA THR A 7 22.75 -60.82 39.34
C THR A 7 23.81 -61.21 38.29
N ILE A 8 23.70 -62.38 37.66
CA ILE A 8 24.64 -62.85 36.63
C ILE A 8 24.28 -62.33 35.22
N LYS A 9 23.04 -61.89 34.97
CA LYS A 9 22.61 -61.33 33.66
C LYS A 9 22.70 -59.80 33.54
N LYS A 10 23.17 -59.07 34.56
CA LYS A 10 23.14 -57.59 34.56
C LYS A 10 24.48 -56.89 34.34
N ASN A 11 25.59 -57.61 34.14
CA ASN A 11 26.93 -57.01 33.96
C ASN A 11 27.63 -57.30 32.62
N GLN A 12 26.91 -57.73 31.56
CA GLN A 12 27.43 -57.77 30.18
C GLN A 12 26.93 -56.60 29.32
N LYS A 13 26.89 -55.38 29.87
CA LYS A 13 26.61 -54.15 29.12
C LYS A 13 27.61 -53.05 29.46
N LYS A 14 28.86 -53.29 29.07
CA LYS A 14 29.96 -52.35 28.76
C LYS A 14 30.94 -53.25 28.01
N THR A 15 31.37 -53.01 26.77
CA THR A 15 31.77 -51.77 26.12
C THR A 15 31.88 -52.14 24.63
N LYS A 16 31.11 -51.52 23.72
CA LYS A 16 31.52 -51.55 22.31
C LYS A 16 32.72 -50.62 22.22
N SER A 17 33.93 -51.20 22.19
CA SER A 17 35.12 -50.44 21.82
C SER A 17 34.90 -49.93 20.40
N ASP A 18 35.00 -48.61 20.20
CA ASP A 18 35.32 -48.06 18.90
C ASP A 18 36.69 -48.63 18.50
N GLN A 19 36.69 -49.75 17.77
CA GLN A 19 37.86 -50.10 16.97
C GLN A 19 37.97 -49.00 15.90
N LYS A 20 38.87 -48.04 16.12
CA LYS A 20 39.34 -47.17 15.04
C LYS A 20 40.01 -48.06 14.01
N GLU A 21 39.28 -48.38 12.94
CA GLU A 21 39.79 -49.11 11.80
C GLU A 21 41.02 -48.39 11.26
N ILE A 22 42.16 -49.08 11.26
CA ILE A 22 43.46 -48.52 10.87
C ILE A 22 43.43 -48.32 9.33
N PRO A 23 43.80 -47.13 8.82
CA PRO A 23 43.90 -46.90 7.39
C PRO A 23 44.95 -47.84 6.78
N THR A 24 44.59 -48.57 5.73
CA THR A 24 45.51 -49.45 4.99
C THR A 24 45.94 -48.78 3.69
N PHE A 25 47.18 -49.00 3.25
CA PHE A 25 47.67 -48.42 2.00
C PHE A 25 47.43 -49.38 0.84
N GLY A 26 46.87 -48.86 -0.25
CA GLY A 26 46.76 -49.57 -1.52
C GLY A 26 48.13 -49.79 -2.17
N VAL A 27 48.19 -50.72 -3.12
CA VAL A 27 49.42 -51.10 -3.85
C VAL A 27 50.00 -49.92 -4.66
N ASP A 28 49.21 -48.86 -4.84
CA ASP A 28 49.49 -47.58 -5.51
C ASP A 28 49.87 -46.44 -4.53
N GLY A 29 50.03 -46.73 -3.23
CA GLY A 29 50.40 -45.74 -2.21
C GLY A 29 49.22 -44.93 -1.66
N ASN A 30 48.00 -45.18 -2.11
CA ASN A 30 46.81 -44.44 -1.68
C ASN A 30 46.23 -44.96 -0.36
N VAL A 31 45.84 -44.06 0.55
CA VAL A 31 45.24 -44.41 1.85
C VAL A 31 43.80 -44.91 1.68
N ILE A 32 43.56 -46.19 1.94
CA ILE A 32 42.26 -46.87 1.97
C ILE A 32 41.73 -46.84 3.41
N ILE A 33 40.70 -46.02 3.64
CA ILE A 33 39.95 -46.01 4.90
C ILE A 33 38.75 -46.97 4.72
N PRO A 34 38.66 -48.08 5.47
CA PRO A 34 37.52 -48.98 5.38
C PRO A 34 36.22 -48.23 5.76
N GLY A 35 35.10 -48.57 5.13
CA GLY A 35 33.83 -47.88 5.36
C GLY A 35 33.66 -46.47 4.74
N LYS A 36 34.69 -45.86 4.14
CA LYS A 36 34.59 -44.52 3.49
C LYS A 36 33.52 -44.48 2.38
N LYS A 37 33.44 -45.51 1.54
CA LYS A 37 32.42 -45.62 0.47
C LYS A 37 31.00 -45.83 1.01
N GLU A 38 30.82 -46.59 2.09
CA GLU A 38 29.51 -46.79 2.73
C GLU A 38 29.04 -45.53 3.47
N ARG A 39 29.94 -44.86 4.19
CA ARG A 39 29.67 -43.57 4.84
C ARG A 39 29.30 -42.51 3.79
N GLN A 40 30.00 -42.46 2.66
CA GLN A 40 29.64 -41.60 1.53
C GLN A 40 28.28 -41.96 0.92
N LYS A 41 27.92 -43.24 0.76
CA LYS A 41 26.58 -43.65 0.31
C LYS A 41 25.48 -43.25 1.30
N LYS A 42 25.69 -43.41 2.61
CA LYS A 42 24.77 -42.96 3.66
C LYS A 42 24.60 -41.44 3.63
N ILE A 43 25.70 -40.69 3.52
CA ILE A 43 25.68 -39.23 3.39
C ILE A 43 24.92 -38.81 2.11
N LYS A 44 25.19 -39.43 0.95
CA LYS A 44 24.46 -39.15 -0.29
C LYS A 44 22.95 -39.42 -0.15
N LYS A 45 22.54 -40.51 0.50
CA LYS A 45 21.12 -40.78 0.79
C LYS A 45 20.50 -39.71 1.68
N VAL A 46 21.19 -39.30 2.75
CA VAL A 46 20.73 -38.21 3.64
C VAL A 46 20.60 -36.90 2.87
N ILE A 47 21.57 -36.57 2.01
CA ILE A 47 21.53 -35.36 1.16
C ILE A 47 20.33 -35.43 0.20
N ILE A 48 20.10 -36.55 -0.49
CA ILE A 48 18.96 -36.69 -1.40
C ILE A 48 17.64 -36.51 -0.66
N ILE A 49 17.48 -37.12 0.52
CA ILE A 49 16.29 -36.99 1.34
C ILE A 49 16.13 -35.54 1.83
N ALA A 50 17.20 -34.91 2.31
CA ALA A 50 17.16 -33.52 2.76
C ALA A 50 16.80 -32.57 1.61
N SER A 51 17.35 -32.78 0.40
CA SER A 51 17.00 -32.03 -0.79
C SER A 51 15.54 -32.24 -1.19
N ALA A 52 15.03 -33.47 -1.14
CA ALA A 52 13.62 -33.74 -1.43
C ALA A 52 12.68 -33.08 -0.41
N VAL A 53 13.03 -33.09 0.88
CA VAL A 53 12.29 -32.39 1.95
C VAL A 53 12.34 -30.88 1.75
N ALA A 54 13.50 -30.31 1.41
CA ALA A 54 13.62 -28.90 1.10
C ALA A 54 12.74 -28.53 -0.10
N LEU A 55 12.81 -29.30 -1.20
CA LEU A 55 11.95 -29.09 -2.37
C LEU A 55 10.46 -29.15 -1.97
N PHE A 56 10.05 -30.11 -1.15
CA PHE A 56 8.67 -30.20 -0.67
C PHE A 56 8.23 -29.00 0.18
N ILE A 57 9.14 -28.40 0.96
CA ILE A 57 8.84 -27.21 1.79
C ILE A 57 8.78 -25.93 0.93
N TYR A 58 9.73 -25.73 0.01
CA TYR A 58 9.89 -24.46 -0.70
C TYR A 58 9.21 -24.38 -2.07
N ILE A 59 8.92 -25.50 -2.76
CA ILE A 59 8.23 -25.47 -4.06
C ILE A 59 6.77 -24.98 -3.94
N PRO A 60 5.97 -25.41 -2.95
CA PRO A 60 4.55 -25.05 -2.90
C PRO A 60 4.29 -23.55 -2.84
N GLN A 61 5.22 -22.75 -2.29
CA GLN A 61 5.06 -21.29 -2.19
C GLN A 61 4.87 -20.61 -3.56
N PHE A 62 5.42 -21.19 -4.63
CA PHE A 62 5.33 -20.64 -5.99
C PHE A 62 3.99 -20.96 -6.66
N PHE A 63 3.32 -22.04 -6.23
CA PHE A 63 2.03 -22.48 -6.81
C PHE A 63 0.83 -22.03 -5.97
N MET A 64 1.02 -21.79 -4.67
CA MET A 64 -0.01 -21.28 -3.79
C MET A 64 -0.14 -19.77 -3.94
N LYS A 65 -1.00 -19.32 -4.86
CA LYS A 65 -1.51 -17.95 -4.82
C LYS A 65 -2.19 -17.75 -3.47
N GLY A 66 -1.70 -16.79 -2.69
CA GLY A 66 -2.37 -16.41 -1.45
C GLY A 66 -3.81 -16.06 -1.76
N THR A 67 -4.75 -16.71 -1.09
CA THR A 67 -6.12 -16.21 -0.98
C THR A 67 -6.05 -14.92 -0.21
N SER A 68 -5.77 -13.83 -0.92
CA SER A 68 -6.07 -12.50 -0.42
C SER A 68 -7.58 -12.51 -0.26
N SER A 69 -8.05 -12.49 0.97
CA SER A 69 -9.44 -12.30 1.38
C SER A 69 -9.90 -10.90 0.95
N SER A 70 -9.95 -10.67 -0.36
CA SER A 70 -10.27 -9.39 -1.00
C SER A 70 -11.10 -9.62 -2.26
N GLU A 71 -12.07 -10.53 -2.23
CA GLU A 71 -13.12 -10.60 -3.27
C GLU A 71 -14.47 -11.09 -2.71
N LYS A 72 -14.73 -10.92 -1.41
CA LYS A 72 -16.08 -11.12 -0.85
C LYS A 72 -16.72 -9.78 -0.55
N ASN A 73 -17.18 -9.13 -1.64
CA ASN A 73 -18.35 -8.26 -1.73
C ASN A 73 -18.22 -7.44 -3.01
N LYS A 74 -18.41 -8.11 -4.14
CA LYS A 74 -18.71 -7.43 -5.41
C LYS A 74 -20.21 -7.12 -5.42
N LEU A 75 -20.68 -6.28 -4.49
CA LEU A 75 -21.96 -5.60 -4.68
C LEU A 75 -21.72 -4.59 -5.81
N ALA A 76 -22.15 -4.97 -7.01
CA ALA A 76 -22.32 -4.01 -8.09
C ALA A 76 -23.64 -3.30 -7.80
N VAL A 77 -23.56 -2.03 -7.41
CA VAL A 77 -24.74 -1.18 -7.26
C VAL A 77 -25.40 -0.95 -8.62
N SER A 78 -26.72 -0.75 -8.64
CA SER A 78 -27.43 -0.36 -9.85
C SER A 78 -27.04 1.07 -10.22
N LEU A 79 -26.71 1.30 -11.50
CA LEU A 79 -26.22 2.59 -11.96
C LEU A 79 -27.28 3.33 -12.76
N ASP A 80 -27.38 4.64 -12.54
CA ASP A 80 -28.13 5.53 -13.40
C ASP A 80 -27.31 5.83 -14.67
N VAL A 81 -27.66 5.11 -15.74
CA VAL A 81 -27.01 5.25 -17.05
C VAL A 81 -27.31 6.61 -17.70
N SER A 82 -28.44 7.25 -17.34
CA SER A 82 -28.80 8.56 -17.89
C SER A 82 -27.83 9.66 -17.46
N ALA A 83 -27.10 9.45 -16.35
CA ALA A 83 -26.03 10.32 -15.89
C ALA A 83 -24.89 10.49 -16.90
N VAL A 84 -24.64 9.50 -17.78
CA VAL A 84 -23.60 9.63 -18.83
C VAL A 84 -23.95 10.77 -19.78
N LYS A 85 -25.22 10.87 -20.17
CA LYS A 85 -25.71 11.97 -21.01
C LYS A 85 -25.63 13.29 -20.26
N ARG A 86 -26.15 13.36 -19.03
CA ARG A 86 -26.09 14.59 -18.20
C ARG A 86 -24.67 15.09 -17.98
N SER A 87 -23.71 14.19 -17.73
CA SER A 87 -22.31 14.57 -17.59
C SER A 87 -21.70 15.09 -18.90
N THR A 88 -22.11 14.54 -20.04
CA THR A 88 -21.66 15.03 -21.35
C THR A 88 -22.26 16.39 -21.67
N ASP A 89 -23.54 16.58 -21.37
CA ASP A 89 -24.24 17.85 -21.57
C ASP A 89 -23.66 18.93 -20.63
N ALA A 90 -23.44 18.61 -19.35
CA ALA A 90 -22.79 19.51 -18.38
C ALA A 90 -21.40 19.95 -18.83
N MET A 91 -20.59 19.03 -19.36
CA MET A 91 -19.28 19.39 -19.91
C MET A 91 -19.42 20.36 -21.09
N LYS A 92 -20.41 20.15 -21.98
CA LYS A 92 -20.59 20.99 -23.19
C LYS A 92 -21.09 22.38 -22.86
N GLU A 93 -22.01 22.46 -21.90
CA GLU A 93 -22.56 23.72 -21.41
C GLU A 93 -21.51 24.55 -20.67
N ASN A 94 -20.48 23.91 -20.12
CA ASN A 94 -19.38 24.54 -19.40
C ASN A 94 -18.04 24.43 -20.15
N SER A 95 -18.06 24.57 -21.49
CA SER A 95 -16.84 24.46 -22.30
C SER A 95 -15.79 25.53 -21.98
N ALA A 96 -16.19 26.67 -21.41
CA ALA A 96 -15.29 27.76 -21.00
C ALA A 96 -14.84 27.66 -19.53
N ALA A 97 -15.29 26.62 -18.80
CA ALA A 97 -14.81 26.33 -17.46
C ALA A 97 -13.55 25.46 -17.53
N ASP A 98 -12.84 25.37 -16.41
CA ASP A 98 -11.66 24.52 -16.20
C ASP A 98 -11.97 23.63 -14.99
N PHE A 99 -12.34 22.38 -15.25
CA PHE A 99 -12.90 21.48 -14.24
C PHE A 99 -11.85 20.82 -13.36
N ASP A 100 -10.63 20.62 -13.85
CA ASP A 100 -9.52 20.04 -13.08
C ASP A 100 -8.48 21.06 -12.62
N SER A 101 -8.71 22.32 -12.97
CA SER A 101 -7.93 23.49 -12.55
C SER A 101 -6.47 23.43 -13.00
N ASP A 102 -6.21 22.80 -14.15
CA ASP A 102 -4.88 22.74 -14.75
C ASP A 102 -4.56 24.00 -15.58
N GLY A 103 -5.52 24.90 -15.81
CA GLY A 103 -5.35 26.14 -16.56
C GLY A 103 -5.73 26.06 -18.05
N ILE A 104 -6.26 24.92 -18.51
CA ILE A 104 -6.87 24.76 -19.84
C ILE A 104 -8.40 24.75 -19.67
N ASP A 105 -9.13 25.45 -20.55
CA ASP A 105 -10.58 25.31 -20.56
C ASP A 105 -11.03 23.97 -21.18
N ASN A 106 -12.16 23.45 -20.71
CA ASN A 106 -12.70 22.16 -21.13
C ASN A 106 -12.85 22.05 -22.67
N GLY A 107 -13.16 23.17 -23.35
CA GLY A 107 -13.33 23.21 -24.80
C GLY A 107 -12.02 23.01 -25.55
N GLU A 108 -10.93 23.61 -25.07
CA GLU A 108 -9.59 23.38 -25.59
C GLU A 108 -9.11 21.97 -25.27
N GLU A 109 -9.31 21.47 -24.06
CA GLU A 109 -8.95 20.10 -23.70
C GLU A 109 -9.58 19.06 -24.64
N GLN A 110 -10.86 19.25 -24.98
CA GLN A 110 -11.53 18.41 -25.98
C GLN A 110 -10.85 18.46 -27.35
N ASN A 111 -10.38 19.62 -27.79
CA ASN A 111 -9.67 19.76 -29.07
C ASN A 111 -8.30 19.07 -29.02
N GLN A 112 -7.64 19.05 -27.85
CA GLN A 112 -6.36 18.38 -27.63
C GLN A 112 -6.50 16.89 -27.31
N ASN A 113 -7.74 16.41 -27.11
CA ASN A 113 -8.07 15.07 -26.62
C ASN A 113 -7.48 14.76 -25.24
N THR A 114 -7.42 15.76 -24.36
CA THR A 114 -7.07 15.58 -22.95
C THR A 114 -8.32 15.39 -22.09
N ASN A 115 -8.15 15.15 -20.80
CA ASN A 115 -9.21 14.75 -19.89
C ASN A 115 -9.64 15.88 -18.95
N CYS A 116 -10.82 16.44 -19.20
CA CYS A 116 -11.41 17.54 -18.44
C CYS A 116 -11.71 17.30 -16.95
N TRP A 117 -11.21 16.25 -16.32
CA TRP A 117 -11.38 16.02 -14.88
C TRP A 117 -10.08 15.56 -14.21
N PHE A 118 -8.98 15.54 -14.95
CA PHE A 118 -7.70 15.03 -14.52
C PHE A 118 -6.57 15.80 -15.21
N LEU A 119 -5.90 16.66 -14.43
CA LEU A 119 -4.83 17.57 -14.85
C LEU A 119 -3.62 16.97 -15.59
N ASP A 120 -3.55 15.65 -15.75
CA ASP A 120 -2.43 14.87 -16.29
C ASP A 120 -3.04 13.59 -16.90
N SER A 121 -3.33 13.67 -18.20
CA SER A 121 -4.13 12.68 -18.92
C SER A 121 -3.43 11.33 -19.04
N ASP A 122 -2.11 11.32 -19.22
CA ASP A 122 -1.32 10.09 -19.39
C ASP A 122 -0.63 9.58 -18.10
N GLN A 123 -0.73 10.34 -17.02
CA GLN A 123 -0.26 10.03 -15.66
C GLN A 123 1.27 9.97 -15.51
N ASP A 124 2.01 10.69 -16.34
CA ASP A 124 3.46 10.76 -16.28
C ASP A 124 4.00 11.85 -15.32
N GLY A 125 3.14 12.73 -14.80
CA GLY A 125 3.49 13.82 -13.89
C GLY A 125 3.80 15.17 -14.57
N LEU A 126 3.64 15.31 -15.87
CA LEU A 126 3.47 16.59 -16.55
C LEU A 126 1.97 16.89 -16.58
N THR A 127 1.57 18.14 -16.30
CA THR A 127 0.17 18.51 -16.50
C THR A 127 -0.12 18.71 -17.98
N ASP A 128 -1.36 18.53 -18.40
CA ASP A 128 -1.78 18.74 -19.79
C ASP A 128 -1.41 20.17 -20.25
N TYR A 129 -1.63 21.17 -19.37
CA TYR A 129 -1.12 22.54 -19.53
C TYR A 129 0.38 22.60 -19.80
N CYS A 130 1.20 21.95 -18.97
CA CYS A 130 2.66 21.97 -19.13
C CYS A 130 3.07 21.39 -20.47
N GLU A 131 2.44 20.29 -20.88
CA GLU A 131 2.77 19.62 -22.12
C GLU A 131 2.45 20.47 -23.34
N ILE A 132 1.27 21.07 -23.36
CA ILE A 132 0.80 21.90 -24.47
C ILE A 132 1.54 23.24 -24.53
N TYR A 133 1.73 23.91 -23.39
CA TYR A 133 2.18 25.30 -23.36
C TYR A 133 3.69 25.47 -23.09
N ILE A 134 4.31 24.59 -22.32
CA ILE A 134 5.69 24.77 -21.82
C ILE A 134 6.66 23.83 -22.52
N THR A 135 6.44 22.52 -22.41
CA THR A 135 7.38 21.49 -22.88
C THR A 135 7.20 21.18 -24.37
N LYS A 136 6.01 21.47 -24.92
CA LYS A 136 5.60 21.15 -26.29
C LYS A 136 5.66 19.63 -26.57
N THR A 137 5.27 18.83 -25.59
CA THR A 137 5.11 17.37 -25.68
C THR A 137 3.66 16.99 -25.97
N ASN A 138 3.36 15.69 -26.04
CA ASN A 138 2.02 15.21 -26.33
C ASN A 138 1.36 14.77 -25.01
N PRO A 139 0.27 15.44 -24.56
CA PRO A 139 -0.38 15.17 -23.27
C PRO A 139 -1.01 13.77 -23.12
N ASN A 140 -1.03 13.01 -24.21
CA ASN A 140 -1.57 11.65 -24.24
C ASN A 140 -0.46 10.59 -24.39
N LYS A 141 0.81 10.95 -24.19
CA LYS A 141 1.95 10.04 -24.39
C LYS A 141 3.07 10.26 -23.38
N ALA A 142 3.04 9.41 -22.36
CA ALA A 142 3.94 9.48 -21.21
C ALA A 142 5.43 9.62 -21.57
N ASP A 143 6.07 10.64 -21.00
CA ASP A 143 7.50 10.92 -20.95
C ASP A 143 8.05 10.81 -19.52
N ILE A 144 8.32 9.57 -19.12
CA ILE A 144 8.88 9.23 -17.79
C ILE A 144 10.31 9.79 -17.59
N GLY A 145 10.97 10.27 -18.65
CA GLY A 145 12.33 10.84 -18.60
C GLY A 145 12.35 12.32 -18.22
N TYR A 146 11.31 13.07 -18.59
CA TYR A 146 11.33 14.53 -18.51
C TYR A 146 11.55 15.05 -17.08
N LEU A 147 10.77 14.58 -16.11
CA LEU A 147 10.91 15.04 -14.72
C LEU A 147 12.28 14.70 -14.13
N ILE A 148 12.87 13.57 -14.54
CA ILE A 148 14.20 13.14 -14.09
C ILE A 148 15.25 14.14 -14.60
N ASP A 149 15.21 14.49 -15.88
CA ASP A 149 16.20 15.37 -16.49
C ASP A 149 16.03 16.82 -16.02
N LYS A 150 14.80 17.27 -15.80
CA LYS A 150 14.53 18.54 -15.12
C LYS A 150 15.08 18.57 -13.70
N GLN A 151 14.80 17.54 -12.89
CA GLN A 151 15.28 17.48 -11.51
C GLN A 151 16.81 17.49 -11.44
N LYS A 152 17.51 16.79 -12.36
CA LYS A 152 18.98 16.85 -12.49
C LYS A 152 19.46 18.27 -12.82
N THR A 153 18.86 18.90 -13.83
CA THR A 153 19.24 20.24 -14.28
C THR A 153 19.07 21.27 -13.17
N GLU A 154 17.98 21.21 -12.41
CA GLU A 154 17.76 22.09 -11.25
C GLU A 154 18.75 21.86 -10.12
N ASP A 155 19.08 20.60 -9.83
CA ASP A 155 20.07 20.26 -8.82
C ASP A 155 21.46 20.76 -9.22
N GLU A 156 21.88 20.56 -10.48
CA GLU A 156 23.16 21.06 -11.00
C GLU A 156 23.27 22.58 -10.89
N LYS A 157 22.22 23.32 -11.28
CA LYS A 157 22.14 24.78 -11.12
C LYS A 157 22.26 25.23 -9.67
N LYS A 158 21.70 24.45 -8.73
CA LYS A 158 21.71 24.74 -7.28
C LYS A 158 22.93 24.14 -6.57
N GLY A 159 23.89 23.53 -7.28
CA GLY A 159 25.05 22.85 -6.70
C GLY A 159 24.68 21.63 -5.84
N LYS A 160 23.49 21.06 -6.04
CA LYS A 160 22.97 19.89 -5.34
C LYS A 160 23.29 18.61 -6.09
N LYS A 161 23.30 17.52 -5.35
CA LYS A 161 23.42 16.14 -5.83
C LYS A 161 22.15 15.36 -5.53
N VAL A 162 21.99 14.19 -6.16
CA VAL A 162 20.90 13.25 -5.85
C VAL A 162 20.77 12.93 -4.35
N SER A 163 21.90 12.80 -3.65
CA SER A 163 21.97 12.53 -2.21
C SER A 163 21.75 13.75 -1.33
N SER A 164 21.52 14.94 -1.90
CA SER A 164 21.24 16.14 -1.10
C SER A 164 19.85 16.04 -0.49
N PRO A 165 19.68 16.36 0.81
CA PRO A 165 18.38 16.34 1.45
C PRO A 165 17.43 17.34 0.80
N TYR A 166 16.16 16.97 0.80
CA TYR A 166 15.05 17.86 0.46
C TYR A 166 13.86 17.54 1.37
N LYS A 167 12.87 18.43 1.41
CA LYS A 167 11.73 18.31 2.32
C LYS A 167 10.44 18.27 1.52
N ILE A 168 9.53 17.37 1.91
CA ILE A 168 8.14 17.34 1.44
C ILE A 168 7.27 17.30 2.69
N GLY A 169 6.36 18.28 2.81
CA GLY A 169 5.59 18.46 4.04
C GLY A 169 6.51 18.63 5.25
N ASN A 170 6.36 17.77 6.26
CA ASN A 170 7.17 17.73 7.47
C ASN A 170 8.30 16.68 7.44
N VAL A 171 8.49 15.96 6.32
CA VAL A 171 9.45 14.86 6.19
C VAL A 171 10.69 15.30 5.41
N ILE A 172 11.88 14.98 5.92
CA ILE A 172 13.15 15.21 5.22
C ILE A 172 13.56 13.91 4.51
N LEU A 173 13.95 14.02 3.25
CA LEU A 173 14.17 12.91 2.33
C LEU A 173 15.56 12.95 1.71
N TRP A 174 16.17 11.78 1.58
CA TRP A 174 17.40 11.53 0.83
C TRP A 174 17.13 10.41 -0.19
N ALA A 175 17.06 10.77 -1.47
CA ALA A 175 16.74 9.82 -2.53
C ALA A 175 17.95 8.94 -2.90
N ASP A 176 17.72 7.68 -3.25
CA ASP A 176 18.77 6.79 -3.77
C ASP A 176 19.19 7.14 -5.20
N ASN A 177 18.24 7.64 -6.01
CA ASN A 177 18.41 7.92 -7.44
C ASN A 177 17.50 9.07 -7.88
N TYR A 178 17.75 9.62 -9.08
CA TYR A 178 16.97 10.74 -9.61
C TYR A 178 15.52 10.36 -9.93
N THR A 179 15.21 9.10 -10.24
CA THR A 179 13.82 8.65 -10.37
C THR A 179 13.06 8.86 -9.06
N SER A 180 13.63 8.45 -7.93
CA SER A 180 13.04 8.66 -6.61
C SER A 180 13.00 10.13 -6.21
N LYS A 181 13.95 10.95 -6.67
CA LYS A 181 13.97 12.40 -6.37
C LYS A 181 12.95 13.18 -7.20
N ALA A 182 12.76 12.80 -8.45
CA ALA A 182 11.86 13.44 -9.40
C ALA A 182 10.40 13.00 -9.20
N TYR A 183 10.16 11.70 -8.97
CA TYR A 183 8.81 11.14 -8.85
C TYR A 183 8.39 10.85 -7.42
N GLY A 184 9.35 10.73 -6.50
CA GLY A 184 9.07 10.37 -5.13
C GLY A 184 8.30 11.47 -4.41
N SER A 185 7.22 11.06 -3.75
CA SER A 185 6.45 11.91 -2.86
C SER A 185 6.03 11.16 -1.59
N VAL A 186 5.57 11.93 -0.60
CA VAL A 186 5.07 11.43 0.68
C VAL A 186 3.88 12.27 1.12
N VAL A 187 2.88 11.59 1.67
CA VAL A 187 1.71 12.21 2.30
C VAL A 187 1.60 11.72 3.74
N GLU A 188 1.20 12.61 4.65
CA GLU A 188 0.82 12.25 6.00
C GLU A 188 -0.60 11.65 5.99
N THR A 189 -0.75 10.48 6.60
CA THR A 189 -2.05 9.80 6.75
C THR A 189 -2.51 9.93 8.20
N THR A 190 -3.75 9.54 8.47
CA THR A 190 -4.31 9.51 9.84
C THR A 190 -3.48 8.68 10.82
N ARG A 191 -2.59 7.81 10.34
CA ARG A 191 -1.83 6.84 11.13
C ARG A 191 -0.32 6.88 10.91
N GLY A 192 0.17 7.79 10.08
CA GLY A 192 1.58 7.87 9.73
C GLY A 192 1.80 8.49 8.36
N TYR A 193 2.42 7.74 7.45
CA TYR A 193 2.88 8.28 6.17
C TYR A 193 2.66 7.28 5.05
N ARG A 194 2.35 7.76 3.85
CA ARG A 194 2.38 6.94 2.63
C ARG A 194 3.34 7.55 1.64
N PHE A 195 4.26 6.73 1.15
CA PHE A 195 5.23 7.10 0.13
C PHE A 195 4.77 6.61 -1.23
N SER A 196 5.07 7.37 -2.26
CA SER A 196 4.78 7.04 -3.66
C SER A 196 6.05 7.20 -4.48
N LYS A 197 6.42 6.18 -5.27
CA LYS A 197 7.59 6.20 -6.16
C LYS A 197 8.94 6.64 -5.52
N PHE A 198 9.07 6.61 -4.20
CA PHE A 198 10.27 7.04 -3.47
C PHE A 198 11.05 5.83 -2.93
N SER A 199 12.35 5.74 -3.23
CA SER A 199 13.31 4.92 -2.49
C SER A 199 14.43 5.76 -1.92
N GLY A 200 14.80 5.49 -0.67
CA GLY A 200 15.82 6.25 0.00
C GLY A 200 15.70 6.24 1.51
N TYR A 201 16.11 7.33 2.14
CA TYR A 201 16.01 7.52 3.57
C TYR A 201 15.07 8.68 3.88
N ALA A 202 14.29 8.53 4.95
CA ALA A 202 13.40 9.56 5.45
C ALA A 202 13.65 9.82 6.93
N GLN A 203 13.61 11.09 7.31
CA GLN A 203 13.55 11.54 8.69
C GLN A 203 12.16 12.11 8.94
N PHE A 204 11.47 11.54 9.93
CA PHE A 204 10.14 11.95 10.35
C PHE A 204 10.23 13.02 11.45
N PRO A 205 9.24 13.93 11.54
CA PRO A 205 9.18 14.91 12.62
C PRO A 205 8.97 14.22 13.98
N ASN A 206 9.53 14.81 15.04
CA ASN A 206 9.32 14.39 16.43
C ASN A 206 9.48 12.87 16.67
N SER A 207 10.58 12.28 16.18
CA SER A 207 10.82 10.83 16.23
C SER A 207 11.05 10.27 17.64
N SER A 208 11.21 11.11 18.65
CA SER A 208 11.42 10.68 20.04
C SER A 208 10.22 9.92 20.59
N GLY A 209 10.44 8.68 21.05
CA GLY A 209 9.40 7.82 21.59
C GLY A 209 8.43 7.23 20.55
N LYS A 210 8.68 7.43 19.25
CA LYS A 210 7.85 6.89 18.17
C LYS A 210 8.47 5.64 17.56
N TYR A 211 7.62 4.72 17.11
CA TYR A 211 8.01 3.49 16.43
C TYR A 211 7.31 3.40 15.07
N TYR A 212 8.10 3.16 14.03
CA TYR A 212 7.65 3.19 12.64
C TYR A 212 7.62 1.80 12.04
N TYR A 213 6.48 1.43 11.47
CA TYR A 213 6.24 0.11 10.88
C TYR A 213 5.73 0.25 9.45
N ARG A 214 6.38 -0.44 8.52
CA ARG A 214 5.86 -0.68 7.19
C ARG A 214 4.69 -1.66 7.27
N LEU A 215 3.54 -1.27 6.72
CA LEU A 215 2.37 -2.12 6.53
C LEU A 215 2.37 -2.67 5.09
N LYS A 216 2.45 -3.99 4.96
CA LYS A 216 2.34 -4.68 3.66
C LYS A 216 1.50 -5.93 3.82
N ASP A 217 0.45 -6.06 3.02
CA ASP A 217 -0.49 -7.19 3.06
C ASP A 217 -1.05 -7.48 4.47
N GLY A 218 -1.35 -6.42 5.24
CA GLY A 218 -1.85 -6.51 6.62
C GLY A 218 -0.78 -6.80 7.68
N ILE A 219 0.50 -6.89 7.29
CA ILE A 219 1.60 -7.26 8.18
C ILE A 219 2.49 -6.07 8.47
N ARG A 220 2.76 -5.84 9.75
CA ARG A 220 3.59 -4.72 10.24
C ARG A 220 5.02 -5.14 10.48
N THR A 221 5.94 -4.50 9.75
CA THR A 221 7.38 -4.74 9.86
C THR A 221 8.09 -3.45 10.27
N PRO A 222 8.88 -3.43 11.37
CA PRO A 222 9.68 -2.28 11.75
C PRO A 222 10.59 -1.83 10.61
N LEU A 223 10.66 -0.53 10.39
CA LEU A 223 11.60 0.05 9.42
C LEU A 223 13.05 -0.14 9.87
N ALA A 224 13.96 -0.30 8.91
CA ALA A 224 15.38 -0.27 9.19
C ALA A 224 15.80 1.16 9.56
N TYR A 225 16.38 1.33 10.75
CA TYR A 225 16.74 2.62 11.33
C TYR A 225 18.26 2.76 11.42
N ARG A 226 18.80 3.91 10.99
CA ARG A 226 20.20 4.29 11.18
C ARG A 226 20.28 5.32 12.30
N ALA A 227 20.85 4.93 13.43
CA ALA A 227 20.88 5.76 14.63
C ALA A 227 21.75 7.02 14.47
N ASP A 228 22.90 6.91 13.80
CA ASP A 228 23.86 8.02 13.66
C ASP A 228 23.29 9.17 12.81
N GLU A 229 22.39 8.85 11.89
CA GLU A 229 21.77 9.80 10.95
C GLU A 229 20.32 10.15 11.35
N ASN A 230 19.72 9.44 12.31
CA ASN A 230 18.30 9.54 12.69
C ASN A 230 17.36 9.42 11.46
N VAL A 231 17.59 8.40 10.63
CA VAL A 231 16.81 8.16 9.40
C VAL A 231 16.30 6.72 9.31
N TYR A 232 15.18 6.56 8.61
CA TYR A 232 14.54 5.28 8.30
C TYR A 232 14.65 4.96 6.81
N ARG A 233 14.92 3.69 6.49
CA ARG A 233 14.93 3.21 5.10
C ARG A 233 13.52 3.09 4.56
N ILE A 234 13.26 3.70 3.41
CA ILE A 234 11.97 3.68 2.72
C ILE A 234 12.09 2.93 1.39
N GLU A 235 11.08 2.13 1.08
CA GLU A 235 10.88 1.45 -0.20
C GLU A 235 9.74 2.10 -0.99
N PRO A 236 9.72 1.97 -2.34
CA PRO A 236 8.65 2.50 -3.15
C PRO A 236 7.28 1.96 -2.73
N TYR A 237 6.30 2.87 -2.64
CA TYR A 237 4.91 2.56 -2.27
C TYR A 237 4.72 2.11 -0.82
N ASP A 238 5.68 2.38 0.06
CA ASP A 238 5.56 2.08 1.49
C ASP A 238 4.39 2.83 2.15
N THR A 239 3.57 2.07 2.87
CA THR A 239 2.64 2.63 3.86
C THR A 239 3.26 2.43 5.24
N ILE A 240 3.42 3.50 5.99
CA ILE A 240 4.11 3.53 7.28
C ILE A 240 3.11 3.95 8.34
N GLU A 241 3.00 3.13 9.38
CA GLU A 241 2.22 3.43 10.56
C GLU A 241 3.14 3.79 11.73
N VAL A 242 2.71 4.76 12.53
CA VAL A 242 3.46 5.32 13.66
C VAL A 242 2.76 4.96 14.96
N TYR A 243 3.54 4.53 15.95
CA TYR A 243 3.03 4.13 17.27
C TYR A 243 3.86 4.74 18.40
N ASP A 244 3.21 5.06 19.51
CA ASP A 244 3.86 5.51 20.75
C ASP A 244 4.52 4.38 21.54
N LYS A 245 4.13 3.13 21.24
CA LYS A 245 4.63 1.95 21.92
C LYS A 245 5.07 0.92 20.90
N LYS A 246 6.19 0.26 21.21
CA LYS A 246 6.71 -0.83 20.40
C LYS A 246 5.70 -1.98 20.38
N LEU A 247 5.29 -2.38 19.18
CA LEU A 247 4.36 -3.48 18.98
C LEU A 247 5.01 -4.83 19.38
N PRO A 248 4.33 -5.67 20.19
CA PRO A 248 4.77 -7.01 20.51
C PRO A 248 4.92 -7.88 19.25
N ARG A 249 6.02 -8.64 19.17
CA ARG A 249 6.35 -9.47 18.02
C ARG A 249 6.16 -10.94 18.29
N ILE A 250 5.55 -11.62 17.32
CA ILE A 250 5.32 -13.07 17.33
C ILE A 250 5.84 -13.70 16.03
N ILE A 251 5.99 -15.02 16.05
CA ILE A 251 6.22 -15.85 14.88
C ILE A 251 4.95 -16.68 14.67
N ASP A 252 4.32 -16.50 13.51
CA ASP A 252 3.21 -17.32 13.04
C ASP A 252 3.80 -18.51 12.27
N LEU A 253 3.75 -19.69 12.88
CA LEU A 253 4.15 -20.95 12.27
C LEU A 253 2.89 -21.66 11.74
N SER A 254 2.78 -21.79 10.43
CA SER A 254 1.69 -22.54 9.79
C SER A 254 2.19 -23.92 9.36
N ILE A 255 1.52 -24.97 9.80
CA ILE A 255 1.77 -26.36 9.41
C ILE A 255 0.44 -26.96 8.94
N PHE A 256 0.36 -27.28 7.64
CA PHE A 256 -0.83 -27.79 6.95
C PHE A 256 -2.11 -26.99 7.28
N GLY A 257 -1.99 -25.65 7.29
CA GLY A 257 -3.11 -24.74 7.57
C GLY A 257 -3.44 -24.53 9.05
N LYS A 258 -2.74 -25.21 9.98
CA LYS A 258 -2.85 -24.96 11.42
C LYS A 258 -1.80 -23.94 11.85
N HIS A 259 -2.25 -22.88 12.52
CA HIS A 259 -1.40 -21.79 12.97
C HIS A 259 -0.98 -21.96 14.44
N ILE A 260 0.31 -21.81 14.71
CA ILE A 260 0.90 -21.83 16.04
C ILE A 260 1.64 -20.51 16.24
N TYR A 261 1.26 -19.75 17.25
CA TYR A 261 1.83 -18.44 17.55
C TYR A 261 2.88 -18.54 18.65
N LEU A 262 4.12 -18.19 18.32
CA LEU A 262 5.25 -18.22 19.24
C LEU A 262 5.72 -16.80 19.54
N ASN A 263 6.01 -16.49 20.80
CA ASN A 263 6.69 -15.24 21.12
C ASN A 263 8.05 -15.16 20.40
N LYS A 264 8.39 -13.99 19.86
CA LYS A 264 9.66 -13.81 19.15
C LYS A 264 10.83 -13.89 20.14
N ASN A 265 11.67 -14.91 20.00
CA ASN A 265 12.92 -15.10 20.73
C ASN A 265 13.99 -15.62 19.76
N LYS A 266 15.20 -15.93 20.25
CA LYS A 266 16.31 -16.39 19.39
C LYS A 266 15.96 -17.67 18.62
N PHE A 267 15.29 -18.63 19.25
CA PHE A 267 14.90 -19.90 18.63
C PHE A 267 13.77 -19.72 17.60
N SER A 268 12.68 -19.05 17.98
CA SER A 268 11.54 -18.84 17.07
C SER A 268 11.92 -17.94 15.88
N SER A 269 12.88 -17.04 16.05
CA SER A 269 13.40 -16.22 14.93
C SER A 269 14.10 -17.07 13.87
N ILE A 270 14.80 -18.15 14.25
CA ILE A 270 15.44 -19.04 13.27
C ILE A 270 14.38 -19.72 12.40
N LEU A 271 13.22 -20.08 12.95
CA LEU A 271 12.13 -20.67 12.17
C LEU A 271 11.67 -19.73 11.05
N ALA A 272 11.47 -18.44 11.36
CA ALA A 272 11.07 -17.43 10.37
C ALA A 272 12.18 -17.06 9.38
N THR A 273 13.44 -17.33 9.70
CA THR A 273 14.57 -17.15 8.76
C THR A 273 14.72 -18.33 7.81
N VAL A 274 14.48 -19.55 8.30
CA VAL A 274 14.70 -20.78 7.54
C VAL A 274 13.46 -21.12 6.70
N LEU A 275 12.26 -21.11 7.28
CA LEU A 275 11.05 -21.54 6.59
C LEU A 275 10.55 -20.47 5.60
N PRO A 276 9.86 -20.86 4.52
CA PRO A 276 9.24 -19.91 3.61
C PRO A 276 8.12 -19.12 4.32
N SER A 277 7.75 -17.98 3.75
CA SER A 277 6.68 -17.14 4.31
C SER A 277 5.27 -17.67 4.00
N LYS A 278 5.13 -18.60 3.04
CA LYS A 278 3.88 -19.25 2.62
C LYS A 278 4.17 -20.69 2.17
N GLY A 279 3.20 -21.59 2.29
CA GLY A 279 3.31 -23.00 1.89
C GLY A 279 2.67 -23.95 2.90
N PHE A 280 2.85 -25.26 2.71
CA PHE A 280 2.37 -26.27 3.69
C PHE A 280 3.07 -26.15 5.04
N ILE A 281 4.31 -25.70 5.05
CA ILE A 281 5.04 -25.34 6.27
C ILE A 281 5.64 -23.96 6.04
N SER A 282 5.23 -22.98 6.84
CA SER A 282 5.73 -21.63 6.74
C SER A 282 5.90 -21.00 8.11
N ALA A 283 6.82 -20.06 8.23
CA ALA A 283 6.96 -19.24 9.43
C ALA A 283 7.16 -17.79 9.05
N GLN A 284 6.36 -16.90 9.64
CA GLN A 284 6.43 -15.48 9.36
C GLN A 284 6.42 -14.67 10.64
N ALA A 285 7.30 -13.68 10.71
CA ALA A 285 7.33 -12.76 11.84
C ALA A 285 6.26 -11.68 11.67
N LYS A 286 5.30 -11.62 12.60
CA LYS A 286 4.17 -10.66 12.60
C LYS A 286 4.15 -9.84 13.89
N CYS A 287 3.39 -8.76 13.92
CA CYS A 287 2.99 -8.12 15.18
C CYS A 287 1.78 -8.86 15.76
N ARG A 288 1.64 -8.88 17.09
CA ARG A 288 0.49 -9.55 17.73
C ARG A 288 -0.86 -8.99 17.25
N MET A 289 -0.92 -7.68 17.00
CA MET A 289 -2.10 -7.01 16.44
C MET A 289 -2.43 -7.46 15.00
N ASP A 290 -1.49 -8.03 14.25
CA ASP A 290 -1.74 -8.46 12.86
C ASP A 290 -2.51 -9.79 12.78
N ILE A 291 -2.67 -10.50 13.90
CA ILE A 291 -3.40 -11.79 13.98
C ILE A 291 -4.67 -11.71 14.83
N GLU A 292 -4.79 -10.67 15.64
CA GLU A 292 -5.98 -10.45 16.46
C GLU A 292 -7.08 -9.89 15.57
N PRO A 293 -8.35 -10.26 15.81
CA PRO A 293 -9.46 -9.64 15.09
C PRO A 293 -9.40 -8.14 15.29
N ASP A 294 -9.66 -7.40 14.23
CA ASP A 294 -9.72 -5.96 14.33
C ASP A 294 -10.92 -5.57 15.20
N THR A 295 -10.63 -5.06 16.39
CA THR A 295 -11.62 -4.65 17.40
C THR A 295 -11.73 -3.13 17.48
N ARG A 296 -11.07 -2.42 16.58
CA ARG A 296 -11.04 -0.96 16.59
C ARG A 296 -12.34 -0.41 16.01
N GLU A 297 -12.90 0.57 16.69
CA GLU A 297 -14.20 1.14 16.33
C GLU A 297 -14.09 2.04 15.08
N SER A 298 -15.06 1.90 14.19
CA SER A 298 -15.34 2.88 13.14
C SER A 298 -15.94 4.15 13.76
N THR A 299 -15.72 5.29 13.13
CA THR A 299 -16.50 6.48 13.44
C THR A 299 -17.71 6.51 12.51
N SER A 300 -18.92 6.55 13.08
CA SER A 300 -20.16 6.61 12.30
C SER A 300 -21.22 7.43 13.01
N THR A 301 -22.20 7.89 12.24
CA THR A 301 -23.42 8.54 12.71
C THR A 301 -24.63 7.78 12.17
N ASP A 302 -25.82 8.11 12.68
CA ASP A 302 -27.08 7.60 12.12
C ASP A 302 -27.19 7.97 10.64
N ILE A 303 -27.74 7.06 9.83
CA ILE A 303 -27.91 7.30 8.40
C ILE A 303 -29.08 8.27 8.22
N ILE A 304 -28.78 9.51 7.84
CA ILE A 304 -29.76 10.56 7.65
C ILE A 304 -29.94 10.81 6.15
N LYS A 305 -31.19 10.75 5.69
CA LYS A 305 -31.55 11.12 4.31
C LYS A 305 -31.28 12.60 4.09
N ILE A 306 -30.63 12.92 2.98
CA ILE A 306 -30.33 14.28 2.57
C ILE A 306 -31.24 14.59 1.37
N GLU A 307 -31.89 15.76 1.39
CA GLU A 307 -32.63 16.23 0.23
C GLU A 307 -31.68 17.05 -0.66
N TYR A 308 -31.66 16.74 -1.94
CA TYR A 308 -30.85 17.42 -2.94
C TYR A 308 -31.63 17.57 -4.25
N ASP A 309 -31.23 18.55 -5.05
CA ASP A 309 -31.78 18.73 -6.39
C ASP A 309 -31.19 17.70 -7.35
N LYS A 310 -32.03 16.77 -7.83
CA LYS A 310 -31.62 15.71 -8.76
C LYS A 310 -31.21 16.27 -10.12
N GLU A 311 -31.76 17.43 -10.49
CA GLU A 311 -31.48 18.12 -11.76
C GLU A 311 -30.19 18.95 -11.69
N ASP A 312 -29.62 19.16 -10.49
CA ASP A 312 -28.36 19.89 -10.34
C ASP A 312 -27.19 19.12 -10.96
N ALA A 313 -26.77 19.59 -12.14
CA ALA A 313 -25.69 19.00 -12.92
C ALA A 313 -24.28 19.36 -12.42
N SER A 314 -24.15 20.27 -11.43
CA SER A 314 -22.85 20.72 -10.90
C SER A 314 -21.97 19.57 -10.39
N ARG A 315 -22.56 18.50 -9.84
CA ARG A 315 -21.80 17.31 -9.41
C ARG A 315 -21.05 16.61 -10.54
N TYR A 316 -21.45 16.82 -11.81
CA TYR A 316 -20.74 16.30 -12.97
C TYR A 316 -19.58 17.18 -13.42
N THR A 317 -19.43 18.39 -12.87
CA THR A 317 -18.38 19.34 -13.22
C THR A 317 -17.18 19.25 -12.26
N MET A 318 -17.22 18.35 -11.27
CA MET A 318 -16.21 18.29 -10.20
C MET A 318 -15.67 16.87 -9.99
N ASN A 319 -14.45 16.79 -9.46
CA ASN A 319 -13.87 15.57 -8.93
C ASN A 319 -13.25 15.88 -7.55
N THR A 320 -13.99 15.64 -6.48
CA THR A 320 -13.63 16.07 -5.13
C THR A 320 -12.67 15.08 -4.44
N ASN A 321 -11.57 14.74 -5.10
CA ASN A 321 -10.62 13.71 -4.63
C ASN A 321 -9.36 14.26 -3.92
N SER A 322 -9.37 15.54 -3.56
CA SER A 322 -8.31 16.16 -2.76
C SER A 322 -8.34 15.71 -1.29
N LEU A 323 -7.22 15.87 -0.58
CA LEU A 323 -7.15 15.51 0.85
C LEU A 323 -7.96 16.45 1.75
N SER A 324 -8.10 17.72 1.36
CA SER A 324 -8.97 18.67 2.06
C SER A 324 -10.44 18.25 1.98
N ASN A 325 -10.89 17.79 0.82
CA ASN A 325 -12.22 17.24 0.63
C ASN A 325 -12.45 16.00 1.52
N LEU A 326 -11.50 15.08 1.57
CA LEU A 326 -11.57 13.90 2.45
C LEU A 326 -11.60 14.30 3.94
N GLN A 327 -10.81 15.29 4.35
CA GLN A 327 -10.80 15.80 5.71
C GLN A 327 -12.15 16.44 6.06
N TYR A 328 -12.72 17.24 5.15
CA TYR A 328 -14.05 17.82 5.32
C TYR A 328 -15.10 16.73 5.60
N VAL A 329 -15.14 15.68 4.77
CA VAL A 329 -16.08 14.55 4.96
C VAL A 329 -15.92 13.94 6.34
N ARG A 330 -14.68 13.65 6.77
CA ARG A 330 -14.41 13.04 8.08
C ARG A 330 -14.83 13.95 9.24
N GLU A 331 -14.59 15.26 9.15
CA GLU A 331 -15.01 16.22 10.18
C GLU A 331 -16.54 16.42 10.23
N THR A 332 -17.21 16.37 9.09
CA THR A 332 -18.68 16.41 9.00
C THR A 332 -19.30 15.19 9.69
N ILE A 333 -18.75 14.00 9.46
CA ILE A 333 -19.17 12.75 10.13
C ILE A 333 -18.97 12.82 11.65
N LYS A 334 -17.82 13.34 12.11
CA LYS A 334 -17.55 13.51 13.56
C LYS A 334 -18.56 14.43 14.24
N LYS A 335 -19.15 15.38 13.51
CA LYS A 335 -20.22 16.28 14.00
C LYS A 335 -21.61 15.64 13.97
N GLY A 336 -21.72 14.36 13.62
CA GLY A 336 -22.99 13.64 13.55
C GLY A 336 -23.79 13.88 12.26
N SER A 337 -23.14 14.35 11.19
CA SER A 337 -23.77 14.63 9.89
C SER A 337 -23.29 13.66 8.81
N CYS A 338 -24.16 13.34 7.86
CA CYS A 338 -23.84 12.56 6.68
C CYS A 338 -23.44 13.45 5.49
N VAL A 339 -22.75 12.86 4.51
CA VAL A 339 -22.38 13.50 3.24
C VAL A 339 -22.91 12.67 2.08
N GLU A 340 -23.61 13.28 1.12
CA GLU A 340 -23.94 12.62 -0.14
C GLU A 340 -22.75 12.57 -1.08
N VAL A 341 -22.61 11.42 -1.74
CA VAL A 341 -21.53 11.15 -2.68
C VAL A 341 -22.09 10.63 -4.00
N SER A 342 -21.62 11.24 -5.08
CA SER A 342 -21.74 10.72 -6.43
C SER A 342 -20.49 9.91 -6.77
N LEU A 343 -20.68 8.64 -7.11
CA LEU A 343 -19.66 7.79 -7.71
C LEU A 343 -19.99 7.66 -9.19
N TYR A 344 -19.10 8.15 -10.06
CA TYR A 344 -19.36 8.23 -11.48
C TYR A 344 -18.35 7.44 -12.29
N LYS A 345 -18.86 6.56 -13.17
CA LYS A 345 -18.09 5.83 -14.16
C LYS A 345 -18.47 6.33 -15.55
N PRO A 346 -17.56 6.96 -16.31
CA PRO A 346 -17.87 7.52 -17.64
C PRO A 346 -18.52 6.52 -18.61
N SER A 347 -18.17 5.24 -18.51
CA SER A 347 -18.69 4.18 -19.38
C SER A 347 -20.02 3.56 -18.92
N LYS A 348 -20.53 3.86 -17.73
CA LYS A 348 -21.69 3.16 -17.15
C LYS A 348 -22.70 4.05 -16.44
N GLY A 349 -22.31 5.23 -15.97
CA GLY A 349 -23.19 6.14 -15.25
C GLY A 349 -22.83 6.32 -13.78
N GLU A 350 -23.82 6.76 -13.02
CA GLU A 350 -23.66 7.28 -11.65
C GLU A 350 -24.29 6.34 -10.62
N TYR A 351 -23.73 6.35 -9.42
CA TYR A 351 -24.37 5.88 -8.21
C TYR A 351 -24.35 6.98 -7.15
N ILE A 352 -25.49 7.21 -6.50
CA ILE A 352 -25.60 8.14 -5.38
C ILE A 352 -25.67 7.33 -4.08
N GLY A 353 -24.79 7.66 -3.14
CA GLY A 353 -24.75 7.05 -1.81
C GLY A 353 -24.64 8.09 -0.72
N ILE A 354 -24.82 7.63 0.52
CA ILE A 354 -24.66 8.44 1.73
C ILE A 354 -23.44 7.92 2.48
N ILE A 355 -22.48 8.80 2.72
CA ILE A 355 -21.35 8.54 3.62
C ILE A 355 -21.82 8.84 5.04
N TYR A 356 -21.94 7.81 5.85
CA TYR A 356 -22.38 7.90 7.25
C TYR A 356 -21.25 7.60 8.24
N GLY A 357 -20.08 7.19 7.76
CA GLY A 357 -18.97 6.82 8.63
C GLY A 357 -17.66 6.56 7.89
N TYR A 358 -16.63 6.25 8.66
CA TYR A 358 -15.37 5.74 8.17
C TYR A 358 -14.77 4.72 9.14
N THR A 359 -14.06 3.73 8.59
CA THR A 359 -13.36 2.70 9.38
C THR A 359 -12.17 3.29 10.13
N TYR A 360 -11.59 2.52 11.04
CA TYR A 360 -10.35 2.91 11.71
C TYR A 360 -9.19 3.16 10.71
N GLU A 361 -9.18 2.45 9.58
CA GLU A 361 -8.23 2.65 8.47
C GLU A 361 -8.51 3.91 7.65
N GLY A 362 -9.69 4.52 7.82
CA GLY A 362 -10.14 5.69 7.09
C GLY A 362 -10.90 5.38 5.80
N ASP A 363 -11.30 4.14 5.57
CA ASP A 363 -12.17 3.75 4.46
C ASP A 363 -13.61 4.24 4.72
N LEU A 364 -14.30 4.75 3.70
CA LEU A 364 -15.61 5.37 3.88
C LEU A 364 -16.73 4.32 3.92
N LEU A 365 -17.64 4.44 4.88
CA LEU A 365 -18.84 3.60 4.99
C LEU A 365 -19.98 4.23 4.20
N ILE A 366 -20.55 3.46 3.27
CA ILE A 366 -21.58 3.93 2.35
C ILE A 366 -22.90 3.22 2.63
N ALA A 367 -23.96 4.00 2.72
CA ALA A 367 -25.35 3.55 2.70
C ALA A 367 -26.01 3.95 1.38
N ASP A 368 -27.05 3.23 1.01
CA ASP A 368 -27.85 3.55 -0.17
C ASP A 368 -28.78 4.73 0.11
N ALA A 369 -28.84 5.70 -0.81
CA ALA A 369 -29.55 6.95 -0.59
C ALA A 369 -31.08 6.79 -0.58
N ASP A 370 -31.61 5.74 -1.23
CA ASP A 370 -33.05 5.49 -1.30
C ASP A 370 -33.53 4.59 -0.16
N THR A 371 -32.80 3.50 0.11
CA THR A 371 -33.18 2.50 1.14
C THR A 371 -32.65 2.84 2.53
N LEU A 372 -31.64 3.70 2.63
CA LEU A 372 -30.95 4.07 3.88
C LEU A 372 -30.24 2.89 4.59
N GLU A 373 -29.99 1.80 3.85
CA GLU A 373 -29.31 0.62 4.36
C GLU A 373 -27.80 0.67 4.03
N PRO A 374 -26.92 0.22 4.94
CA PRO A 374 -25.49 0.06 4.64
C PRO A 374 -25.25 -0.89 3.46
N ILE A 375 -24.54 -0.43 2.44
CA ILE A 375 -24.25 -1.23 1.24
C ILE A 375 -22.80 -1.70 1.13
N GLY A 376 -21.89 -1.04 1.84
CA GLY A 376 -20.50 -1.46 1.87
C GLY A 376 -19.53 -0.34 2.21
N THR A 377 -18.29 -0.56 1.79
CA THR A 377 -17.15 0.29 2.13
C THR A 377 -16.43 0.70 0.85
N LEU A 378 -16.09 1.98 0.77
CA LEU A 378 -15.23 2.53 -0.25
C LEU A 378 -13.81 2.62 0.32
N LYS A 379 -12.91 1.78 -0.19
CA LYS A 379 -11.52 1.78 0.25
C LYS A 379 -10.85 3.08 -0.17
N ILE A 380 -10.27 3.79 0.79
CA ILE A 380 -9.56 5.05 0.54
C ILE A 380 -8.05 4.83 0.62
N THR A 381 -7.31 5.54 -0.20
CA THR A 381 -5.86 5.51 -0.22
C THR A 381 -5.33 6.92 -0.44
N GLU A 382 -5.04 7.64 0.65
CA GLU A 382 -4.36 8.93 0.59
C GLU A 382 -2.97 8.73 -0.01
N THR A 383 -2.66 9.51 -1.05
CA THR A 383 -1.43 9.41 -1.83
C THR A 383 -0.96 10.80 -2.28
N ALA A 384 0.25 10.85 -2.84
CA ALA A 384 0.76 12.02 -3.51
C ALA A 384 1.58 11.62 -4.73
N LYS A 385 1.69 12.52 -5.69
CA LYS A 385 2.61 12.42 -6.84
C LYS A 385 3.34 13.75 -7.01
N LYS A 386 4.51 13.72 -7.64
CA LYS A 386 5.12 14.95 -8.14
C LYS A 386 4.48 15.31 -9.47
N ILE A 387 4.18 16.59 -9.64
CA ILE A 387 3.75 17.15 -10.92
C ILE A 387 4.61 18.35 -11.30
N MET A 388 4.59 18.69 -12.57
CA MET A 388 4.99 20.01 -13.04
C MET A 388 3.76 20.92 -13.02
N ASN A 389 3.83 22.06 -12.33
CA ASN A 389 2.75 23.05 -12.37
C ASN A 389 2.93 24.00 -13.57
N ASN A 390 1.95 24.89 -13.76
CA ASN A 390 1.87 25.84 -14.88
C ASN A 390 3.01 26.86 -14.93
N ASP A 391 3.75 27.06 -13.83
CA ASP A 391 4.95 27.90 -13.80
C ASP A 391 6.21 27.14 -14.29
N GLY A 392 6.06 25.84 -14.55
CA GLY A 392 7.20 24.98 -14.82
C GLY A 392 8.03 24.73 -13.56
N ASP A 393 7.41 24.55 -12.40
CA ASP A 393 8.05 24.10 -11.16
C ASP A 393 7.63 22.67 -10.80
N LEU A 394 8.53 21.92 -10.16
CA LEU A 394 8.24 20.58 -9.64
C LEU A 394 7.61 20.67 -8.24
N VAL A 395 6.32 20.39 -8.16
CA VAL A 395 5.54 20.45 -6.91
C VAL A 395 4.98 19.09 -6.52
N SER A 396 4.53 18.94 -5.27
CA SER A 396 3.86 17.72 -4.81
C SER A 396 2.35 17.93 -4.81
N TYR A 397 1.65 17.12 -5.59
CA TYR A 397 0.19 17.07 -5.65
C TYR A 397 -0.33 15.93 -4.78
N SER A 398 -1.25 16.23 -3.86
CA SER A 398 -1.76 15.28 -2.88
C SER A 398 -3.25 15.05 -3.05
N TYR A 399 -3.67 13.80 -3.10
CA TYR A 399 -5.03 13.38 -3.42
C TYR A 399 -5.32 12.03 -2.77
N PHE A 400 -6.54 11.51 -2.89
CA PHE A 400 -6.84 10.15 -2.49
C PHE A 400 -7.37 9.32 -3.66
N ASP A 401 -6.89 8.08 -3.74
CA ASP A 401 -7.48 7.04 -4.56
C ASP A 401 -8.66 6.40 -3.83
N PHE A 402 -9.65 5.92 -4.57
CA PHE A 402 -10.78 5.18 -4.02
C PHE A 402 -11.09 3.91 -4.81
N LYS A 403 -11.56 2.87 -4.11
CA LYS A 403 -11.97 1.61 -4.74
C LYS A 403 -13.04 0.87 -3.93
N GLY A 404 -14.13 0.50 -4.58
CA GLY A 404 -15.25 -0.19 -3.93
C GLY A 404 -16.53 -0.04 -4.74
N LEU A 405 -17.54 -0.86 -4.45
CA LEU A 405 -18.88 -0.77 -5.08
C LEU A 405 -18.90 -0.82 -6.63
N GLY A 406 -17.83 -1.31 -7.26
CA GLY A 406 -17.68 -1.33 -8.72
C GLY A 406 -16.95 -0.11 -9.33
N PHE A 407 -16.43 0.79 -8.48
CA PHE A 407 -15.66 1.97 -8.85
C PHE A 407 -14.19 1.86 -8.44
N ASP A 408 -13.30 2.48 -9.21
CA ASP A 408 -11.84 2.47 -9.06
C ASP A 408 -11.26 3.75 -9.67
N SER A 409 -10.77 4.68 -8.85
CA SER A 409 -10.21 5.97 -9.30
C SER A 409 -9.06 5.81 -10.29
N LYS A 410 -8.32 4.70 -10.22
CA LYS A 410 -7.23 4.37 -11.15
C LYS A 410 -7.71 4.06 -12.56
N LYS A 411 -9.02 3.93 -12.76
CA LYS A 411 -9.67 3.79 -14.06
C LYS A 411 -10.39 5.07 -14.49
N PHE A 412 -10.03 6.21 -13.91
CA PHE A 412 -10.66 7.51 -14.13
C PHE A 412 -12.14 7.55 -13.74
N ASP A 413 -12.57 6.66 -12.84
CA ASP A 413 -13.84 6.85 -12.14
C ASP A 413 -13.72 8.08 -11.23
N ARG A 414 -14.79 8.86 -11.11
CA ARG A 414 -14.83 10.12 -10.36
C ARG A 414 -15.65 9.99 -9.09
N ILE A 415 -15.32 10.83 -8.11
CA ILE A 415 -16.06 10.99 -6.86
C ILE A 415 -16.41 12.46 -6.66
N CYS A 416 -17.65 12.75 -6.30
CA CYS A 416 -18.08 14.11 -5.97
C CYS A 416 -18.89 14.10 -4.67
N PHE A 417 -18.43 14.85 -3.67
CA PHE A 417 -19.17 15.16 -2.45
C PHE A 417 -19.95 16.45 -2.68
N PHE A 418 -21.29 16.39 -2.71
CA PHE A 418 -22.08 17.51 -3.21
C PHE A 418 -23.14 18.04 -2.22
N ALA A 419 -23.52 17.28 -1.20
CA ALA A 419 -24.48 17.73 -0.17
C ALA A 419 -24.15 17.17 1.23
N ALA A 420 -24.48 17.90 2.28
CA ALA A 420 -24.40 17.45 3.68
C ALA A 420 -25.68 17.81 4.43
N THR A 421 -25.95 17.09 5.52
CA THR A 421 -27.17 17.25 6.32
C THR A 421 -27.35 18.64 6.95
N ASN A 422 -26.26 19.38 7.18
CA ASN A 422 -26.25 20.67 7.88
C ASN A 422 -25.47 21.77 7.16
N ASP A 423 -25.10 21.59 5.88
CA ASP A 423 -24.37 22.58 5.09
C ASP A 423 -24.59 22.34 3.58
N ASN A 424 -24.81 23.41 2.81
CA ASN A 424 -24.65 23.36 1.36
C ASN A 424 -23.14 23.39 1.05
N ILE A 425 -22.59 22.22 0.72
CA ILE A 425 -21.15 21.94 0.61
C ILE A 425 -20.45 22.80 -0.47
N GLN A 426 -21.18 23.23 -1.50
CA GLN A 426 -20.56 23.73 -2.74
C GLN A 426 -19.72 25.01 -2.55
N ASN A 427 -20.14 25.93 -1.67
CA ASN A 427 -19.40 27.19 -1.48
C ASN A 427 -18.10 27.03 -0.66
N ARG A 428 -17.90 25.94 0.09
CA ARG A 428 -16.69 25.76 0.94
C ARG A 428 -15.60 24.91 0.28
N MET A 429 -15.97 24.02 -0.65
CA MET A 429 -14.97 23.16 -1.32
C MET A 429 -14.13 23.93 -2.34
N GLN A 430 -14.69 24.93 -3.02
CA GLN A 430 -13.94 25.84 -3.90
C GLN A 430 -12.97 26.78 -3.14
N GLU A 431 -13.37 27.32 -1.98
CA GLU A 431 -12.51 28.21 -1.16
C GLU A 431 -11.26 27.49 -0.58
N THR A 432 -11.30 26.17 -0.45
CA THR A 432 -10.16 25.41 0.13
C THR A 432 -9.07 25.11 -0.91
N GLU A 433 -9.40 25.15 -2.21
CA GLU A 433 -8.44 24.93 -3.30
C GLU A 433 -7.57 26.16 -3.56
N GLU A 434 -8.08 27.38 -3.32
CA GLU A 434 -7.27 28.61 -3.42
C GLU A 434 -6.28 28.79 -2.27
N THR A 435 -6.57 28.25 -1.09
CA THR A 435 -5.71 28.40 0.10
C THR A 435 -4.60 27.37 0.22
N THR A 436 -4.55 26.38 -0.69
CA THR A 436 -3.52 25.33 -0.73
C THR A 436 -2.56 25.47 -1.92
N LYS A 437 -2.70 26.53 -2.74
CA LYS A 437 -1.77 26.88 -3.82
C LYS A 437 -0.46 27.44 -3.28
#